data_AF-A0A7X6Y8F3-F1
#
_entry.id   AF-A0A7X6Y8F3-F1
#
_cell.length_a   1.000
_cell.length_b   1.000
_cell.length_c   1.000
_cell.angle_alpha   90.00
_cell.angle_beta   90.00
_cell.angle_gamma   90.00
#
_symmetry.space_group_name_H-M   'P 1'
#
loop_
_entity.id
_entity.type
_entity.pdbx_description
1 polymer ?
#
loop_
_entity_poly.entity_id
_entity_poly.type
_entity_poly.pdbx_seq_one_letter_code
_entity_poly.pdbx_strand_id
1 'polypeptide(L)' 'MGDLSVFGRLLVYLGLGLTILGALIWGVSRVFPIGRLPGDILFQKEGVTVYFPIATCILLSILLTLLLNLLRR' A
#
# COMPACT_ATOMS: atom_id res chain seq x y z
N MET A 1 30.97 -14.31 16.06
CA MET A 1 29.70 -14.99 15.73
C MET A 1 29.14 -14.38 14.45
N GLY A 2 28.24 -15.07 13.73
CA GLY A 2 27.47 -14.44 12.66
C GLY A 2 26.61 -13.29 13.21
N ASP A 3 26.41 -12.23 12.42
CA ASP A 3 25.85 -10.97 12.92
C ASP A 3 24.32 -11.06 13.12
N LEU A 4 23.94 -11.61 14.27
CA LEU A 4 22.55 -11.79 14.69
C LEU A 4 21.78 -10.44 14.77
N SER A 5 22.50 -9.31 14.92
CA SER A 5 21.90 -7.98 14.91
C SER A 5 21.38 -7.58 13.52
N VAL A 6 21.98 -8.10 12.45
CA VAL A 6 21.54 -7.86 11.06
C VAL A 6 20.30 -8.70 10.76
N PHE A 7 20.31 -9.99 11.16
CA PHE A 7 19.13 -10.86 11.05
C PHE A 7 17.94 -10.32 11.86
N GLY A 8 18.16 -9.86 13.10
CA GLY A 8 17.12 -9.23 13.92
C GLY A 8 16.51 -8.00 13.27
N ARG A 9 17.34 -7.08 12.73
CA ARG A 9 16.88 -5.90 12.00
C ARG A 9 16.08 -6.27 10.74
N LEU A 10 16.56 -7.24 9.96
CA LEU A 10 15.89 -7.73 8.75
C LEU A 10 14.52 -8.35 9.05
N LEU A 11 14.40 -9.14 10.11
CA LEU A 11 13.13 -9.71 10.56
C LEU A 11 12.13 -8.61 11.01
N VAL A 12 12.60 -7.58 11.72
CA VAL A 12 11.77 -6.43 12.11
C VAL A 12 11.25 -5.70 10.88
N TYR A 13 12.10 -5.37 9.89
CA TYR A 13 11.66 -4.68 8.68
C TYR A 13 10.68 -5.52 7.84
N LEU A 14 10.90 -6.83 7.70
CA LEU A 14 9.96 -7.74 7.01
C LEU A 14 8.61 -7.82 7.71
N GLY A 15 8.60 -7.97 9.04
CA GLY A 15 7.37 -7.99 9.83
C GLY A 15 6.56 -6.70 9.69
N LEU A 16 7.24 -5.54 9.77
CA LEU A 16 6.61 -4.23 9.64
C LEU A 16 6.03 -4.01 8.22
N GLY A 17 6.76 -4.43 7.18
CA GLY A 17 6.27 -4.42 5.80
C GLY A 17 5.05 -5.33 5.58
N LEU A 18 5.06 -6.54 6.14
CA LEU A 18 3.92 -7.47 6.13
C LEU A 18 2.71 -6.91 6.87
N THR A 19 2.90 -6.27 8.03
CA THR A 19 1.82 -5.61 8.77
C THR A 19 1.22 -4.45 7.96
N ILE A 20 2.03 -3.63 7.30
CA ILE A 20 1.55 -2.54 6.43
C ILE A 20 0.75 -3.12 5.26
N LEU A 21 1.25 -4.14 4.56
CA LEU A 21 0.54 -4.80 3.45
C LEU A 21 -0.77 -5.44 3.90
N GLY A 22 -0.77 -6.14 5.03
CA GLY A 22 -1.98 -6.74 5.62
C GLY A 22 -3.02 -5.69 6.01
N ALA A 23 -2.59 -4.59 6.64
CA ALA A 23 -3.46 -3.47 6.98
C ALA A 23 -4.01 -2.75 5.72
N LEU A 24 -3.21 -2.65 4.64
CA LEU A 24 -3.64 -2.15 3.34
C LEU A 24 -4.79 -3.00 2.79
N ILE A 25 -4.56 -4.30 2.64
CA ILE A 25 -5.50 -5.24 2.04
C ILE A 25 -6.76 -5.36 2.89
N TRP A 26 -6.63 -5.36 4.22
CA TRP A 26 -7.76 -5.41 5.15
C TRP A 26 -8.58 -4.11 5.14
N GLY A 27 -7.92 -2.95 5.20
CA GLY A 27 -8.58 -1.65 5.12
C GLY A 27 -9.33 -1.47 3.80
N VAL A 28 -8.70 -1.87 2.69
CA VAL A 28 -9.33 -1.94 1.37
C VAL A 28 -10.53 -2.89 1.39
N SER A 29 -10.35 -4.16 1.75
CA SER A 29 -11.43 -5.17 1.80
C SER A 29 -12.60 -4.80 2.73
N ARG A 30 -12.39 -3.94 3.73
CA ARG A 30 -13.43 -3.49 4.67
C ARG A 30 -14.18 -2.22 4.23
N VAL A 31 -13.57 -1.39 3.38
CA VAL A 31 -14.23 -0.23 2.74
C VAL A 31 -14.86 -0.63 1.39
N PHE A 32 -14.45 -1.75 0.79
CA PHE A 32 -15.02 -2.27 -0.47
C PHE A 32 -15.83 -3.55 -0.31
N PRO A 33 -17.14 -3.51 -0.60
CA PRO A 33 -17.78 -4.63 -1.27
C PRO A 33 -17.17 -4.79 -2.67
N ILE A 34 -16.01 -5.46 -2.73
CA ILE A 34 -15.35 -6.04 -3.91
C ILE A 34 -15.37 -5.11 -5.16
N GLY A 35 -14.57 -4.03 -5.13
CA GLY A 35 -14.10 -3.34 -6.34
C GLY A 35 -14.47 -1.87 -6.59
N ARG A 36 -14.77 -1.02 -5.58
CA ARG A 36 -15.14 0.40 -5.79
C ARG A 36 -14.56 1.42 -4.76
N LEU A 37 -13.31 1.81 -4.97
CA LEU A 37 -12.51 2.90 -4.39
C LEU A 37 -13.24 4.24 -3.99
N PRO A 38 -13.20 4.86 -2.78
CA PRO A 38 -13.79 6.18 -2.56
C PRO A 38 -12.74 7.24 -2.92
N GLY A 39 -13.11 8.17 -3.79
CA GLY A 39 -12.11 9.00 -4.45
C GLY A 39 -11.39 8.29 -5.59
N ASP A 40 -11.63 6.99 -5.84
CA ASP A 40 -11.36 6.44 -7.16
C ASP A 40 -12.56 6.75 -8.05
N ILE A 41 -12.40 7.72 -8.96
CA ILE A 41 -13.51 8.28 -9.72
C ILE A 41 -13.86 7.32 -10.86
N LEU A 42 -14.87 6.47 -10.62
CA LEU A 42 -15.49 5.61 -11.62
C LEU A 42 -16.56 6.42 -12.38
N PHE A 43 -16.17 7.01 -13.51
CA PHE A 43 -17.08 7.72 -14.40
C PHE A 43 -17.68 6.75 -15.41
N GLN A 44 -18.92 6.31 -15.18
CA GLN A 44 -19.70 5.54 -16.16
C GLN A 44 -20.72 6.44 -16.86
N LYS A 45 -20.63 6.48 -18.18
CA LYS A 45 -21.65 7.04 -19.09
C LYS A 45 -21.91 6.01 -20.19
N GLU A 46 -23.00 6.16 -20.94
CA GLU A 46 -23.42 5.22 -21.99
C GLU A 46 -22.26 4.90 -22.94
N GLY A 47 -21.84 3.61 -22.95
CA GLY A 47 -20.71 3.11 -23.75
C GLY A 47 -19.30 3.37 -23.22
N VAL A 48 -19.10 4.20 -22.18
CA VAL A 48 -17.77 4.60 -21.70
C VAL A 48 -17.64 4.46 -20.18
N THR A 49 -16.66 3.67 -19.74
CA THR A 49 -16.26 3.54 -18.34
C THR A 49 -14.83 4.06 -18.17
N VAL A 50 -14.64 5.10 -17.36
CA VAL A 50 -13.32 5.63 -16.98
C VAL A 50 -13.11 5.43 -15.48
N TYR A 51 -11.91 5.05 -15.07
CA TYR A 51 -11.56 4.76 -13.68
C TYR A 51 -10.27 5.49 -13.33
N PHE A 52 -10.33 6.44 -12.39
CA PHE A 52 -9.19 7.19 -11.89
C PHE A 52 -8.82 6.77 -10.46
N PRO A 53 -7.78 5.95 -10.24
CA PRO A 53 -7.47 5.37 -8.92
C PRO A 53 -6.71 6.32 -7.97
N ILE A 54 -7.27 7.50 -7.68
CA ILE A 54 -6.60 8.58 -6.93
C ILE A 54 -6.17 8.12 -5.52
N ALA A 55 -7.05 7.40 -4.80
CA ALA A 55 -6.74 6.92 -3.46
C ALA A 55 -5.55 5.94 -3.48
N THR A 56 -5.55 5.04 -4.47
CA THR A 56 -4.46 4.09 -4.69
C THR A 56 -3.13 4.79 -5.03
N CYS A 57 -3.16 5.83 -5.88
CA CYS A 57 -1.97 6.60 -6.23
C CYS A 57 -1.36 7.35 -5.04
N ILE A 58 -2.18 7.97 -4.18
CA ILE A 58 -1.71 8.66 -2.96
C ILE A 58 -1.07 7.65 -2.00
N LEU A 59 -1.74 6.52 -1.77
CA LEU A 59 -1.30 5.47 -0.86
C LEU A 59 0.05 4.85 -1.30
N LEU A 60 0.20 4.58 -2.60
CA LEU A 60 1.45 4.11 -3.21
C LEU A 60 2.57 5.16 -3.10
N SER A 61 2.27 6.44 -3.32
CA SER A 61 3.23 7.55 -3.22
C SER A 61 3.79 7.70 -1.79
N ILE A 62 2.93 7.61 -0.77
CA ILE A 62 3.36 7.64 0.65
C ILE A 62 4.25 6.42 0.96
N LEU A 63 3.86 5.22 0.51
CA LEU A 63 4.64 4.00 0.72
C LEU A 63 6.03 4.07 0.07
N LEU A 64 6.12 4.50 -1.20
CA LEU A 64 7.39 4.72 -1.89
C LEU A 64 8.24 5.79 -1.20
N THR A 65 7.62 6.89 -0.77
CA THR A 65 8.32 7.99 -0.09
C THR A 65 8.96 7.51 1.22
N LEU A 66 8.21 6.75 2.04
CA LEU A 66 8.74 6.16 3.27
C LEU A 66 9.87 5.15 3.00
N LEU A 67 9.70 4.29 1.99
CA LEU A 67 10.68 3.25 1.65
C LEU A 67 11.97 3.84 1.05
N LEU A 68 11.87 4.85 0.18
CA LEU A 68 13.03 5.59 -0.34
C LEU A 68 13.73 6.39 0.76
N ASN A 69 13.00 7.01 1.69
CA ASN A 69 13.59 7.75 2.80
C ASN A 69 14.28 6.81 3.82
N LEU A 70 13.79 5.57 3.97
CA LEU A 70 14.43 4.52 4.77
C LEU A 70 15.69 3.95 4.09
N LEU A 71 15.69 3.82 2.76
CA LEU A 71 16.88 3.39 1.98
C LEU A 71 17.96 4.46 1.86
N ARG A 72 17.62 5.74 2.08
CA ARG A 72 18.53 6.89 1.97
C ARG A 72 19.07 7.34 3.34
N ARG A 73 19.11 6.45 4.33
CA ARG A 73 19.50 6.72 5.72
C ARG A 73 20.28 5.57 6.35
#